data_AF-A0AAJ1MD92-F1
#
_entry.id   AF-A0AAJ1MD92-F1
#
_cell.length_a   1.000
_cell.length_b   1.000
_cell.length_c   1.000
_cell.angle_alpha   90.00
_cell.angle_beta   90.00
_cell.angle_gamma   90.00
#
_symmetry.space_group_name_H-M   'P 1'
#
loop_
_entity.id
_entity.type
_entity.pdbx_description
1 polymer ?
#
loop_
_entity_poly.entity_id
_entity_poly.type
_entity_poly.pdbx_seq_one_letter_code
_entity_poly.pdbx_strand_id
1 'polypeptide(L)'
;MDAAYNHLLLNLYRLSHEQPVEHFQDQALDLLKPVLPFDSAMWGSATMTAAGIDIHTIHLHRQPPEMLQAYEEVKHLDTAAQAVTMHPSETLAFEARTWFSGRHQGALRDYGRRFEQSHFFIGGMLNPSTLYTRWLTLFRARTDAHCTEGERQLLAALLPHVQQALELNRLTHLGQLRQGLARDRLGSALADPRGIIHHMDVVFEHALRAEWPGWQGPRLPAAVQTAAQGGAHRLVAHTLVITLFTQHGLLWLRARPRCAADGLSPREATVARLVVRGLTHKQIAVQLQRAPATVRNQIRSIYEKLGIANVASLAEALRLMD
;
A
#
# COMPACT_ATOMS: atom_id res chain seq x y z
N MET A 1 -1.51 -34.56 6.87
CA MET A 1 -1.31 -33.18 6.39
C MET A 1 -0.40 -33.29 5.18
N ASP A 2 -0.90 -32.87 4.02
CA ASP A 2 -0.53 -33.44 2.72
C ASP A 2 0.77 -32.86 2.13
N ALA A 3 1.50 -33.64 1.33
CA ALA A 3 2.74 -33.16 0.67
C ALA A 3 2.47 -31.93 -0.22
N ALA A 4 1.28 -31.87 -0.82
CA ALA A 4 0.81 -30.74 -1.61
C ALA A 4 0.66 -29.45 -0.78
N TYR A 5 0.21 -29.53 0.48
CA TYR A 5 0.09 -28.39 1.38
C TYR A 5 1.45 -27.78 1.69
N ASN A 6 2.42 -28.63 2.08
CA ASN A 6 3.78 -28.17 2.39
C ASN A 6 4.46 -27.56 1.17
N HIS A 7 4.33 -28.19 0.01
CA HIS A 7 4.89 -27.66 -1.24
C HIS A 7 4.25 -26.31 -1.63
N LEU A 8 2.94 -26.15 -1.46
CA LEU A 8 2.26 -24.88 -1.67
C LEU A 8 2.82 -23.80 -0.73
N LEU A 9 2.94 -24.07 0.57
CA LEU A 9 3.45 -23.08 1.53
C LEU A 9 4.88 -22.62 1.21
N LEU A 10 5.78 -23.57 0.92
CA LEU A 10 7.17 -23.22 0.57
C LEU A 10 7.23 -22.34 -0.67
N ASN A 11 6.42 -22.64 -1.69
CA ASN A 11 6.35 -21.83 -2.90
C ASN A 11 5.69 -20.48 -2.67
N LEU A 12 4.65 -20.40 -1.84
CA LEU A 12 3.98 -19.15 -1.48
C LEU A 12 4.95 -18.19 -0.78
N TYR A 13 5.76 -18.69 0.16
CA TYR A 13 6.79 -17.88 0.81
C TYR A 13 7.91 -17.48 -0.15
N ARG A 14 8.31 -18.36 -1.07
CA ARG A 14 9.27 -18.00 -2.13
C ARG A 14 8.72 -16.88 -3.03
N LEU A 15 7.48 -16.99 -3.50
CA LEU A 15 6.82 -15.95 -4.29
C LEU A 15 6.78 -14.62 -3.55
N SER A 16 6.63 -14.64 -2.22
CA SER A 16 6.62 -13.41 -1.43
C SER A 16 7.92 -12.61 -1.57
N HIS A 17 9.06 -13.24 -1.78
CA HIS A 17 10.34 -12.54 -1.96
C HIS A 17 10.68 -12.23 -3.42
N GLU A 18 10.28 -13.10 -4.34
CA GLU A 18 10.71 -13.04 -5.75
C GLU A 18 9.81 -12.19 -6.64
N GLN A 19 8.52 -12.05 -6.29
CA GLN A 19 7.54 -11.41 -7.17
C GLN A 19 7.35 -9.93 -6.89
N PRO A 20 7.24 -9.08 -7.93
CA PRO A 20 6.79 -7.70 -7.78
C PRO A 20 5.42 -7.62 -7.08
N VAL A 21 5.21 -6.55 -6.31
CA VAL A 21 4.02 -6.34 -5.48
C VAL A 21 2.72 -6.44 -6.29
N GLU A 22 2.74 -5.92 -7.52
CA GLU A 22 1.63 -5.90 -8.47
C GLU A 22 1.21 -7.28 -9.00
N HIS A 23 2.12 -8.25 -9.00
CA HIS A 23 1.86 -9.59 -9.55
C HIS A 23 1.66 -10.64 -8.46
N PHE A 24 2.06 -10.33 -7.23
CA PHE A 24 2.07 -11.29 -6.13
C PHE A 24 0.68 -11.89 -5.86
N GLN A 25 -0.38 -11.07 -5.77
CA GLN A 25 -1.71 -11.57 -5.40
C GLN A 25 -2.28 -12.54 -6.44
N ASP A 26 -2.14 -12.24 -7.74
CA ASP A 26 -2.58 -13.14 -8.80
C ASP A 26 -1.78 -14.44 -8.83
N GLN A 27 -0.45 -14.37 -8.68
CA GLN A 27 0.37 -15.57 -8.67
C GLN A 27 0.16 -16.44 -7.43
N ALA A 28 -0.10 -15.83 -6.27
CA ALA A 28 -0.48 -16.56 -5.06
C ALA A 28 -1.81 -17.29 -5.23
N LEU A 29 -2.77 -16.67 -5.92
CA LEU A 29 -4.06 -17.29 -6.26
C LEU A 29 -3.90 -18.43 -7.28
N ASP A 30 -3.11 -18.24 -8.33
CA ASP A 30 -2.81 -19.29 -9.30
C ASP A 30 -2.06 -20.47 -8.65
N LEU A 31 -1.20 -20.22 -7.65
CA LEU A 31 -0.55 -21.26 -6.85
C LEU A 31 -1.53 -22.02 -5.93
N LEU A 32 -2.56 -21.34 -5.42
CA LEU A 32 -3.58 -21.92 -4.54
C LEU A 32 -4.56 -22.82 -5.30
N LYS A 33 -4.92 -22.42 -6.52
CA LYS A 33 -5.99 -23.03 -7.32
C LYS A 33 -5.88 -24.55 -7.52
N PRO A 34 -4.71 -25.17 -7.71
CA PRO A 34 -4.60 -26.63 -7.85
C PRO A 34 -4.95 -27.41 -6.58
N VAL A 35 -4.80 -26.81 -5.39
CA VAL A 35 -5.06 -27.46 -4.10
C VAL A 35 -6.46 -27.15 -3.60
N LEU A 36 -6.96 -25.95 -3.86
CA LEU A 36 -8.32 -25.52 -3.57
C LEU A 36 -8.92 -24.93 -4.85
N PRO A 37 -9.69 -25.69 -5.64
CA PRO A 37 -10.22 -25.21 -6.92
C PRO A 37 -11.23 -24.07 -6.74
N PHE A 38 -11.04 -22.99 -7.51
CA PHE A 38 -11.97 -21.86 -7.64
C PHE A 38 -11.85 -21.24 -9.04
N ASP A 39 -12.86 -20.47 -9.44
CA ASP A 39 -12.94 -19.84 -10.75
C ASP A 39 -12.48 -18.38 -10.73
N SER A 40 -12.84 -17.66 -9.68
CA SER A 40 -12.49 -16.26 -9.47
C SER A 40 -12.35 -15.92 -7.98
N ALA A 41 -11.81 -14.74 -7.66
CA ALA A 41 -11.60 -14.33 -6.27
C ALA A 41 -11.69 -12.82 -6.05
N MET A 42 -11.92 -12.45 -4.79
CA MET A 42 -11.83 -11.09 -4.26
C MET A 42 -10.97 -11.11 -3.00
N TRP A 43 -9.89 -10.35 -3.00
CA TRP A 43 -8.97 -10.25 -1.87
C TRP A 43 -8.84 -8.80 -1.44
N GLY A 44 -9.30 -8.46 -0.24
CA GLY A 44 -9.33 -7.07 0.19
C GLY A 44 -8.89 -6.83 1.63
N SER A 45 -8.84 -5.54 1.96
CA SER A 45 -8.61 -5.04 3.30
C SER A 45 -9.55 -3.87 3.63
N ALA A 46 -9.86 -3.71 4.92
CA ALA A 46 -10.78 -2.69 5.41
C ALA A 46 -10.49 -2.36 6.89
N THR A 47 -11.06 -1.26 7.37
CA THR A 47 -11.21 -0.99 8.81
C THR A 47 -12.66 -1.23 9.21
N MET A 48 -12.88 -1.92 10.33
CA MET A 48 -14.21 -2.02 10.92
C MET A 48 -14.55 -0.73 11.66
N THR A 49 -15.70 -0.14 11.35
CA THR A 49 -16.19 1.07 12.00
C THR A 49 -17.56 0.83 12.61
N ALA A 50 -18.01 1.73 13.49
CA ALA A 50 -19.36 1.68 14.05
C ALA A 50 -20.47 1.76 12.97
N ALA A 51 -20.16 2.34 11.80
CA ALA A 51 -21.08 2.45 10.66
C ALA A 51 -20.99 1.26 9.68
N GLY A 52 -20.09 0.30 9.91
CA GLY A 52 -19.86 -0.85 9.03
C GLY A 52 -18.42 -0.98 8.55
N ILE A 53 -18.22 -1.76 7.47
CA ILE A 53 -16.91 -2.03 6.88
C ILE A 53 -16.48 -0.85 6.01
N ASP A 54 -15.31 -0.29 6.31
CA ASP A 54 -14.68 0.77 5.55
C ASP A 54 -13.57 0.20 4.65
N ILE A 55 -13.90 -0.12 3.39
CA ILE A 55 -13.00 -0.84 2.48
C ILE A 55 -11.82 0.03 2.03
N HIS A 56 -10.61 -0.51 2.12
CA HIS A 56 -9.39 0.19 1.73
C HIS A 56 -8.86 -0.23 0.36
N THR A 57 -8.66 -1.54 0.18
CA THR A 57 -8.11 -2.11 -1.05
C THR A 57 -8.90 -3.34 -1.42
N ILE A 58 -9.09 -3.56 -2.72
CA ILE A 58 -9.64 -4.79 -3.27
C ILE A 58 -8.83 -5.16 -4.50
N HIS A 59 -8.31 -6.39 -4.49
CA HIS A 59 -7.78 -7.09 -5.65
C HIS A 59 -8.84 -8.04 -6.19
N LEU A 60 -9.12 -7.94 -7.49
CA LEU A 60 -10.05 -8.80 -8.20
C LEU A 60 -9.28 -9.76 -9.09
N HIS A 61 -9.50 -11.06 -8.90
CA HIS A 61 -8.93 -12.08 -9.77
C HIS A 61 -10.04 -12.70 -10.62
N ARG A 62 -9.96 -12.48 -11.94
CA ARG A 62 -10.97 -12.94 -12.92
C ARG A 62 -12.40 -12.49 -12.58
N GLN A 63 -12.51 -11.30 -11.98
CA GLN A 63 -13.78 -10.57 -11.81
C GLN A 63 -13.64 -9.18 -12.41
N PRO A 64 -14.67 -8.66 -13.10
CA PRO A 64 -14.63 -7.35 -13.70
C PRO A 64 -14.86 -6.25 -12.64
N PRO A 65 -14.26 -5.05 -12.74
CA PRO A 65 -14.44 -3.97 -11.78
C PRO A 65 -15.91 -3.56 -11.54
N GLU A 66 -16.76 -3.72 -12.55
CA GLU A 66 -18.21 -3.48 -12.51
C GLU A 66 -18.92 -4.35 -11.46
N MET A 67 -18.30 -5.47 -11.05
CA MET A 67 -18.76 -6.30 -9.93
C MET A 67 -18.85 -5.50 -8.63
N LEU A 68 -17.85 -4.66 -8.35
CA LEU A 68 -17.84 -3.83 -7.13
C LEU A 68 -18.92 -2.76 -7.16
N GLN A 69 -19.12 -2.12 -8.32
CA GLN A 69 -20.18 -1.12 -8.47
C GLN A 69 -21.56 -1.75 -8.29
N ALA A 70 -21.81 -2.92 -8.89
CA ALA A 70 -23.06 -3.64 -8.72
C ALA A 70 -23.26 -4.16 -7.28
N TYR A 71 -22.17 -4.51 -6.59
CA TYR A 71 -22.22 -4.97 -5.21
C TYR A 71 -22.71 -3.86 -4.26
N GLU A 72 -22.36 -2.59 -4.50
CA GLU A 72 -22.81 -1.45 -3.67
C GLU A 72 -24.34 -1.36 -3.58
N GLU A 73 -25.06 -1.72 -4.65
CA GLU A 73 -26.52 -1.70 -4.70
C GLU A 73 -27.14 -2.81 -3.83
N VAL A 74 -26.43 -3.94 -3.64
CA VAL A 74 -26.96 -5.14 -2.97
C VAL A 74 -26.28 -5.48 -1.64
N LYS A 75 -25.20 -4.79 -1.26
CA LYS A 75 -24.39 -5.10 -0.06
C LYS A 75 -25.18 -5.16 1.24
N HIS A 76 -26.26 -4.38 1.35
CA HIS A 76 -27.14 -4.36 2.52
C HIS A 76 -27.95 -5.67 2.68
N LEU A 77 -28.01 -6.50 1.64
CA LEU A 77 -28.66 -7.82 1.63
C LEU A 77 -27.69 -8.97 1.91
N ASP A 78 -26.37 -8.70 1.91
CA ASP A 78 -25.32 -9.70 2.07
C ASP A 78 -25.14 -10.09 3.54
N THR A 79 -25.80 -11.18 3.93
CA THR A 79 -25.68 -11.77 5.26
C THR A 79 -24.38 -12.56 5.44
N ALA A 80 -23.69 -12.95 4.37
CA ALA A 80 -22.41 -13.66 4.48
C ALA A 80 -21.28 -12.71 4.89
N ALA A 81 -21.22 -11.52 4.30
CA ALA A 81 -20.28 -10.46 4.72
C ALA A 81 -20.50 -10.04 6.19
N GLN A 82 -21.76 -10.00 6.63
CA GLN A 82 -22.13 -9.74 8.03
C GLN A 82 -21.67 -10.88 8.96
N ALA A 83 -21.84 -12.14 8.57
CA ALA A 83 -21.41 -13.29 9.35
C ALA A 83 -19.88 -13.32 9.55
N VAL A 84 -19.10 -13.08 8.49
CA VAL A 84 -17.63 -13.02 8.58
C VAL A 84 -17.15 -11.82 9.40
N THR A 85 -17.89 -10.71 9.35
CA THR A 85 -17.62 -9.56 10.23
C THR A 85 -17.79 -9.89 11.70
N MET A 86 -18.83 -10.64 12.05
CA MET A 86 -19.13 -11.06 13.43
C MET A 86 -18.15 -12.13 13.92
N HIS A 87 -17.67 -12.98 13.02
CA HIS A 87 -16.76 -14.10 13.31
C HIS A 87 -15.53 -14.05 12.41
N PRO A 88 -14.63 -13.06 12.59
CA PRO A 88 -13.55 -12.77 11.66
C PRO A 88 -12.45 -13.82 11.62
N SER A 89 -12.44 -14.78 12.55
CA SER A 89 -11.51 -15.92 12.56
C SER A 89 -12.11 -17.18 11.94
N GLU A 90 -13.39 -17.15 11.55
CA GLU A 90 -14.07 -18.29 10.95
C GLU A 90 -14.00 -18.22 9.42
N THR A 91 -13.79 -19.39 8.82
CA THR A 91 -13.89 -19.56 7.37
C THR A 91 -15.24 -20.19 7.04
N LEU A 92 -16.01 -19.52 6.21
CA LEU A 92 -17.30 -19.98 5.71
C LEU A 92 -17.12 -20.64 4.35
N ALA A 93 -17.94 -21.65 4.09
CA ALA A 93 -18.13 -22.21 2.76
C ALA A 93 -19.61 -22.53 2.54
N PHE A 94 -20.21 -22.00 1.47
CA PHE A 94 -21.65 -22.12 1.27
C PHE A 94 -22.05 -21.97 -0.21
N GLU A 95 -23.25 -22.46 -0.52
CA GLU A 95 -23.94 -22.20 -1.78
C GLU A 95 -24.80 -20.95 -1.67
N ALA A 96 -24.70 -20.05 -2.66
CA ALA A 96 -25.41 -18.77 -2.68
C ALA A 96 -26.94 -18.93 -2.61
N ARG A 97 -27.50 -19.92 -3.32
CA ARG A 97 -28.96 -20.12 -3.39
C ARG A 97 -29.55 -20.53 -2.05
N THR A 98 -28.83 -21.37 -1.31
CA THR A 98 -29.23 -21.88 -0.01
C THR A 98 -29.05 -20.82 1.08
N TRP A 99 -27.90 -20.14 1.08
CA TRP A 99 -27.59 -19.11 2.07
C TRP A 99 -28.46 -17.86 1.89
N PHE A 100 -28.60 -17.36 0.66
CA PHE A 100 -29.41 -16.19 0.33
C PHE A 100 -30.84 -16.59 -0.07
N SER A 101 -31.48 -17.48 0.67
CA SER A 101 -32.80 -18.04 0.31
C SER A 101 -33.98 -17.09 0.59
N GLY A 102 -33.76 -16.00 1.35
CA GLY A 102 -34.80 -15.04 1.68
C GLY A 102 -35.43 -14.37 0.45
N ARG A 103 -36.74 -14.10 0.50
CA ARG A 103 -37.45 -13.44 -0.62
C ARG A 103 -36.86 -12.07 -0.96
N HIS A 104 -36.44 -11.31 0.06
CA HIS A 104 -35.82 -9.99 -0.07
C HIS A 104 -34.40 -10.03 -0.66
N GLN A 105 -33.74 -11.21 -0.69
CA GLN A 105 -32.38 -11.39 -1.23
C GLN A 105 -32.38 -11.77 -2.72
N GLY A 106 -33.50 -11.61 -3.42
CA GLY A 106 -33.61 -11.89 -4.86
C GLY A 106 -32.55 -11.18 -5.70
N ALA A 107 -32.38 -9.87 -5.48
CA ALA A 107 -31.38 -9.06 -6.16
C ALA A 107 -29.94 -9.55 -5.92
N LEU A 108 -29.63 -10.04 -4.71
CA LEU A 108 -28.31 -10.60 -4.41
C LEU A 108 -28.07 -11.94 -5.13
N ARG A 109 -29.11 -12.77 -5.29
CA ARG A 109 -29.02 -13.99 -6.12
C ARG A 109 -28.87 -13.68 -7.62
N ASP A 110 -29.54 -12.63 -8.12
CA ASP A 110 -29.36 -12.14 -9.49
C ASP A 110 -27.94 -11.63 -9.72
N TYR A 111 -27.41 -10.86 -8.77
CA TYR A 111 -26.02 -10.42 -8.72
C TYR A 111 -25.06 -11.62 -8.77
N GLY A 112 -25.25 -12.63 -7.90
CA GLY A 112 -24.41 -13.83 -7.89
C GLY A 112 -24.45 -14.59 -9.22
N ARG A 113 -25.61 -14.67 -9.88
CA ARG A 113 -25.70 -15.25 -11.24
C ARG A 113 -24.93 -14.43 -12.28
N ARG A 114 -25.08 -13.10 -12.25
CA ARG A 114 -24.44 -12.18 -13.20
C ARG A 114 -22.91 -12.27 -13.16
N PHE A 115 -22.33 -12.49 -11.97
CA PHE A 115 -20.87 -12.56 -11.77
C PHE A 115 -20.35 -13.97 -11.49
N GLU A 116 -21.15 -15.00 -11.79
CA GLU A 116 -20.76 -16.40 -11.68
C GLU A 116 -20.27 -16.82 -10.27
N GLN A 117 -21.01 -16.39 -9.25
CA GLN A 117 -20.74 -16.65 -7.83
C GLN A 117 -21.80 -17.62 -7.29
N SER A 118 -21.69 -18.90 -7.66
CA SER A 118 -22.63 -19.95 -7.22
C SER A 118 -22.26 -20.49 -5.83
N HIS A 119 -20.97 -20.68 -5.58
CA HIS A 119 -20.45 -21.08 -4.28
C HIS A 119 -19.33 -20.17 -3.82
N PHE A 120 -19.25 -20.03 -2.50
CA PHE A 120 -18.35 -19.11 -1.83
C PHE A 120 -17.48 -19.90 -0.86
N PHE A 121 -16.21 -19.55 -0.82
CA PHE A 121 -15.40 -19.66 0.37
C PHE A 121 -15.05 -18.24 0.83
N ILE A 122 -15.24 -17.94 2.10
CA ILE A 122 -14.89 -16.63 2.66
C ILE A 122 -14.12 -16.84 3.95
N GLY A 123 -12.93 -16.26 4.04
CA GLY A 123 -12.15 -16.23 5.26
C GLY A 123 -11.60 -14.83 5.52
N GLY A 124 -11.58 -14.44 6.79
CA GLY A 124 -11.04 -13.16 7.24
C GLY A 124 -9.94 -13.31 8.29
N MET A 125 -9.25 -12.22 8.58
CA MET A 125 -8.52 -12.02 9.82
C MET A 125 -8.73 -10.59 10.28
N LEU A 126 -9.10 -10.40 11.55
CA LEU A 126 -9.24 -9.10 12.18
C LEU A 126 -8.11 -8.88 13.18
N ASN A 127 -7.46 -7.73 13.09
CA ASN A 127 -6.61 -7.23 14.16
C ASN A 127 -7.49 -6.46 15.18
N PRO A 128 -7.67 -6.96 16.42
CA PRO A 128 -8.59 -6.36 17.38
C PRO A 128 -8.15 -4.99 17.89
N SER A 129 -6.85 -4.66 17.85
CA SER A 129 -6.36 -3.37 18.34
C SER A 129 -6.55 -2.23 17.35
N THR A 130 -6.52 -2.54 16.05
CA THR A 130 -6.67 -1.54 14.97
C THR A 130 -8.01 -1.63 14.27
N LEU A 131 -8.80 -2.67 14.56
CA LEU A 131 -10.00 -3.06 13.81
C LEU A 131 -9.75 -3.25 12.32
N TYR A 132 -8.49 -3.46 11.93
CA TYR A 132 -8.11 -3.70 10.55
C TYR A 132 -8.38 -5.15 10.19
N THR A 133 -9.16 -5.37 9.14
CA THR A 133 -9.51 -6.69 8.62
C THR A 133 -8.94 -6.90 7.22
N ARG A 134 -8.55 -8.13 6.94
CA ARG A 134 -8.18 -8.61 5.60
C ARG A 134 -8.97 -9.87 5.34
N TRP A 135 -9.49 -10.00 4.13
CA TRP A 135 -10.28 -11.18 3.74
C TRP A 135 -9.86 -11.70 2.38
N LEU A 136 -10.18 -12.97 2.17
CA LEU A 136 -10.13 -13.63 0.89
C LEU A 136 -11.47 -14.31 0.64
N THR A 137 -12.07 -14.01 -0.50
CA THR A 137 -13.26 -14.67 -1.01
C THR A 137 -12.90 -15.40 -2.29
N LEU A 138 -13.21 -16.69 -2.36
CA LEU A 138 -13.05 -17.52 -3.55
C LEU A 138 -14.43 -17.93 -4.06
N PHE A 139 -14.65 -17.84 -5.37
CA PHE A 139 -15.93 -18.16 -6.00
C PHE A 139 -15.80 -19.37 -6.91
N ARG A 140 -16.85 -20.20 -6.93
CA ARG A 140 -17.09 -21.21 -7.97
C ARG A 140 -18.33 -20.83 -8.77
N ALA A 141 -18.21 -20.92 -10.10
CA ALA A 141 -19.25 -20.58 -11.06
C ALA A 141 -20.26 -21.70 -11.23
N ARG A 142 -19.77 -22.94 -11.30
CA ARG A 142 -20.59 -24.12 -11.57
C ARG A 142 -21.49 -24.47 -10.37
N THR A 143 -22.78 -24.66 -10.63
CA THR A 143 -23.76 -24.98 -9.58
C THR A 143 -23.61 -26.36 -8.96
N ASP A 144 -22.85 -27.27 -9.58
CA ASP A 144 -22.55 -28.61 -9.05
C ASP A 144 -21.21 -28.70 -8.31
N ALA A 145 -20.41 -27.62 -8.29
CA ALA A 145 -19.08 -27.58 -7.67
C ALA A 145 -19.15 -27.24 -6.17
N HIS A 146 -19.95 -28.00 -5.41
CA HIS A 146 -20.21 -27.75 -4.00
C HIS A 146 -18.93 -27.68 -3.15
N CYS A 147 -18.91 -26.75 -2.21
CA CYS A 147 -17.84 -26.67 -1.23
C CYS A 147 -17.90 -27.85 -0.26
N THR A 148 -16.77 -28.48 0.00
CA THR A 148 -16.66 -29.52 1.02
C THR A 148 -16.15 -28.96 2.33
N GLU A 149 -16.44 -29.65 3.44
CA GLU A 149 -15.92 -29.28 4.76
C GLU A 149 -14.38 -29.37 4.80
N GLY A 150 -13.79 -30.34 4.11
CA GLY A 150 -12.33 -30.46 3.99
C GLY A 150 -11.70 -29.25 3.28
N GLU A 151 -12.33 -28.76 2.21
CA GLU A 151 -11.89 -27.55 1.50
C GLU A 151 -12.04 -26.28 2.36
N ARG A 152 -13.13 -26.18 3.15
CA ARG A 152 -13.34 -25.07 4.09
C ARG A 152 -12.22 -25.04 5.15
N GLN A 153 -11.91 -26.21 5.74
CA GLN A 153 -10.82 -26.35 6.71
C GLN A 153 -9.45 -26.07 6.08
N LEU A 154 -9.25 -26.49 4.83
CA LEU A 154 -8.03 -26.20 4.08
C LEU A 154 -7.85 -24.69 3.88
N LEU A 155 -8.89 -23.96 3.45
CA LEU A 155 -8.79 -22.50 3.34
C LEU A 155 -8.51 -21.87 4.70
N ALA A 156 -9.16 -22.33 5.78
CA ALA A 156 -8.92 -21.83 7.13
C ALA A 156 -7.44 -22.00 7.55
N ALA A 157 -6.82 -23.12 7.19
CA ALA A 157 -5.40 -23.37 7.44
C ALA A 157 -4.48 -22.51 6.55
N LEU A 158 -4.83 -22.30 5.28
CA LEU A 158 -4.01 -21.55 4.32
C LEU A 158 -4.08 -20.03 4.50
N LEU A 159 -5.23 -19.51 4.96
CA LEU A 159 -5.49 -18.07 4.99
C LEU A 159 -4.44 -17.26 5.77
N PRO A 160 -3.99 -17.67 6.99
CA PRO A 160 -2.93 -16.96 7.69
C PRO A 160 -1.62 -16.91 6.91
N HIS A 161 -1.28 -17.98 6.18
CA HIS A 161 -0.07 -18.04 5.35
C HIS A 161 -0.17 -17.13 4.13
N VAL A 162 -1.31 -17.14 3.43
CA VAL A 162 -1.58 -16.27 2.27
C VAL A 162 -1.49 -14.80 2.66
N GLN A 163 -2.10 -14.43 3.80
CA GLN A 163 -2.00 -13.07 4.31
C GLN A 163 -0.59 -12.71 4.75
N GLN A 164 0.11 -13.60 5.46
CA GLN A 164 1.49 -13.36 5.90
C GLN A 164 2.44 -13.20 4.70
N ALA A 165 2.26 -14.00 3.65
CA ALA A 165 3.07 -13.90 2.44
C ALA A 165 2.87 -12.56 1.72
N LEU A 166 1.64 -12.02 1.68
CA LEU A 166 1.40 -10.68 1.15
C LEU A 166 2.15 -9.59 1.95
N GLU A 167 2.16 -9.69 3.29
CA GLU A 167 2.91 -8.73 4.12
C GLU A 167 4.43 -8.86 3.91
N LEU A 168 4.96 -10.09 3.86
CA LEU A 168 6.38 -10.32 3.58
C LEU A 168 6.80 -9.78 2.21
N ASN A 169 5.92 -9.89 1.21
CA ASN A 169 6.13 -9.32 -0.10
C ASN A 169 6.24 -7.79 -0.06
N ARG A 170 5.29 -7.14 0.61
CA ARG A 170 5.31 -5.69 0.80
C ARG A 170 6.53 -5.22 1.59
N LEU A 171 6.91 -5.92 2.65
CA LEU A 171 8.09 -5.60 3.47
C LEU A 171 9.39 -5.75 2.68
N THR A 172 9.52 -6.79 1.87
CA THR A 172 10.72 -7.01 1.05
C THR A 172 10.95 -5.84 0.10
N HIS A 173 9.89 -5.37 -0.56
CA HIS A 173 9.97 -4.23 -1.48
C HIS A 173 10.16 -2.89 -0.76
N LEU A 174 9.57 -2.72 0.43
CA LEU A 174 9.87 -1.58 1.30
C LEU A 174 11.34 -1.54 1.71
N GLY A 175 11.94 -2.70 2.00
CA GLY A 175 13.37 -2.84 2.28
C GLY A 175 14.26 -2.47 1.10
N GLN A 176 13.87 -2.82 -0.13
CA GLN A 176 14.60 -2.44 -1.35
C GLN A 176 14.63 -0.92 -1.57
N LEU A 177 13.55 -0.20 -1.26
CA LEU A 177 13.54 1.27 -1.32
C LEU A 177 14.58 1.91 -0.39
N ARG A 178 14.89 1.28 0.75
CA ARG A 178 15.92 1.74 1.68
C ARG A 178 17.33 1.61 1.11
N GLN A 179 17.58 0.65 0.22
CA GLN A 179 18.95 0.34 -0.23
C GLN A 179 19.51 1.30 -1.29
N GLY A 180 18.67 2.11 -1.94
CA GLY A 180 19.08 2.98 -3.06
C GLY A 180 19.72 4.33 -2.70
N LEU A 181 19.66 4.80 -1.44
CA LEU A 181 20.19 6.11 -1.01
C LEU A 181 20.78 6.02 0.41
N ALA A 182 21.66 6.95 0.79
CA ALA A 182 22.50 6.89 1.99
C ALA A 182 21.72 6.52 3.29
N ARG A 183 22.24 5.50 3.99
CA ARG A 183 21.47 4.50 4.74
C ARG A 183 21.00 4.85 6.16
N ASP A 184 21.40 5.98 6.75
CA ASP A 184 21.34 6.06 8.23
C ASP A 184 20.20 6.90 8.83
N ARG A 185 19.40 7.65 8.03
CA ARG A 185 18.35 8.54 8.58
C ARG A 185 17.05 8.60 7.77
N LEU A 186 16.87 7.70 6.81
CA LEU A 186 15.66 7.63 5.99
C LEU A 186 14.70 6.62 6.61
N GLY A 187 13.53 7.10 7.03
CA GLY A 187 12.39 6.25 7.37
C GLY A 187 11.57 5.94 6.13
N SER A 188 11.00 4.75 6.07
CA SER A 188 10.09 4.34 4.98
C SER A 188 8.78 3.80 5.52
N ALA A 189 7.70 4.05 4.77
CA ALA A 189 6.40 3.48 5.03
C ALA A 189 5.65 3.15 3.74
N LEU A 190 4.70 2.24 3.87
CA LEU A 190 3.76 1.83 2.85
C LEU A 190 2.35 2.01 3.41
N ALA A 191 1.53 2.77 2.70
CA ALA A 191 0.13 2.99 3.02
C ALA A 191 -0.75 2.65 1.82
N ASP A 192 -2.04 2.45 2.05
CA ASP A 192 -3.03 2.47 0.97
C ASP A 192 -3.42 3.93 0.57
N PRO A 193 -4.17 4.13 -0.53
CA PRO A 193 -4.58 5.47 -0.97
C PRO A 193 -5.50 6.21 0.01
N ARG A 194 -6.09 5.49 0.98
CA ARG A 194 -6.89 6.06 2.06
C ARG A 194 -6.05 6.52 3.25
N GLY A 195 -4.74 6.31 3.17
CA GLY A 195 -3.77 6.75 4.15
C GLY A 195 -3.62 5.81 5.32
N ILE A 196 -4.05 4.55 5.23
CA ILE A 196 -3.80 3.59 6.30
C ILE A 196 -2.44 2.98 6.07
N ILE A 197 -1.54 3.18 7.04
CA ILE A 197 -0.20 2.62 7.01
C ILE A 197 -0.30 1.11 7.24
N HIS A 198 0.10 0.32 6.25
CA HIS A 198 0.26 -1.12 6.37
C HIS A 198 1.58 -1.44 7.06
N HIS A 199 2.66 -0.78 6.62
CA HIS A 199 4.00 -1.00 7.12
C HIS A 199 4.75 0.31 7.29
N MET A 200 5.56 0.39 8.34
CA MET A 200 6.55 1.44 8.51
C MET A 200 7.73 0.89 9.28
N ASP A 201 8.92 1.44 9.04
CA ASP A 201 10.05 1.18 9.91
C ASP A 201 10.03 2.10 11.15
N VAL A 202 10.84 1.74 12.13
CA VAL A 202 10.96 2.49 13.40
C VAL A 202 11.42 3.93 13.19
N VAL A 203 12.19 4.21 12.14
CA VAL A 203 12.72 5.55 11.85
C VAL A 203 11.56 6.44 11.36
N PHE A 204 10.71 5.92 10.48
CA PHE A 204 9.52 6.61 10.00
C PHE A 204 8.51 6.83 11.13
N GLU A 205 8.27 5.81 11.95
CA GLU A 205 7.36 5.94 13.09
C GLU A 205 7.84 7.03 14.06
N HIS A 206 9.11 7.01 14.45
CA HIS A 206 9.68 8.00 15.36
C HIS A 206 9.61 9.42 14.75
N ALA A 207 9.89 9.54 13.45
CA ALA A 207 9.79 10.81 12.73
C ALA A 207 8.35 11.36 12.72
N LEU A 208 7.34 10.51 12.48
CA LEU A 208 5.94 10.94 12.53
C LEU A 208 5.54 11.37 13.95
N ARG A 209 5.92 10.63 14.98
CA ARG A 209 5.61 10.98 16.38
C ARG A 209 6.29 12.28 16.83
N ALA A 210 7.50 12.54 16.35
CA ALA A 210 8.21 13.78 16.66
C ALA A 210 7.58 15.01 15.98
N GLU A 211 7.19 14.89 14.70
CA GLU A 211 6.55 15.97 13.94
C GLU A 211 5.08 16.19 14.36
N TRP A 212 4.37 15.11 14.71
CA TRP A 212 2.97 15.12 15.14
C TRP A 212 2.79 14.35 16.46
N PRO A 213 3.01 14.98 17.64
CA PRO A 213 2.94 14.29 18.94
C PRO A 213 1.60 13.63 19.29
N GLY A 214 0.50 14.13 18.73
CA GLY A 214 -0.84 13.54 18.91
C GLY A 214 -1.13 12.34 18.00
N TRP A 215 -0.21 11.98 17.10
CA TRP A 215 -0.40 10.90 16.16
C TRP A 215 -0.18 9.52 16.83
N GLN A 216 -1.16 8.64 16.67
CA GLN A 216 -1.14 7.28 17.23
C GLN A 216 -1.20 6.18 16.16
N GLY A 217 -1.29 6.55 14.88
CA GLY A 217 -1.50 5.61 13.78
C GLY A 217 -2.88 4.93 13.82
N PRO A 218 -3.14 3.95 12.94
CA PRO A 218 -2.35 3.63 11.74
C PRO A 218 -2.63 4.59 10.58
N ARG A 219 -3.58 5.53 10.70
CA ARG A 219 -3.86 6.53 9.66
C ARG A 219 -2.74 7.56 9.56
N LEU A 220 -2.33 7.93 8.35
CA LEU A 220 -1.40 9.01 8.08
C LEU A 220 -1.89 10.33 8.71
N PRO A 221 -0.98 11.20 9.18
CA PRO A 221 -1.35 12.55 9.59
C PRO A 221 -2.08 13.29 8.46
N ALA A 222 -3.07 14.12 8.80
CA ALA A 222 -3.93 14.80 7.83
C ALA A 222 -3.15 15.58 6.77
N ALA A 223 -2.05 16.24 7.16
CA ALA A 223 -1.19 16.97 6.23
C ALA A 223 -0.56 16.05 5.15
N VAL A 224 -0.18 14.84 5.53
CA VAL A 224 0.39 13.84 4.59
C VAL A 224 -0.71 13.30 3.68
N GLN A 225 -1.89 13.03 4.22
CA GLN A 225 -3.04 12.56 3.44
C GLN A 225 -3.49 13.60 2.40
N THR A 226 -3.60 14.87 2.80
CA THR A 226 -3.95 15.97 1.88
C THR A 226 -2.90 16.12 0.78
N ALA A 227 -1.61 16.00 1.12
CA ALA A 227 -0.53 16.05 0.14
C ALA A 227 -0.64 14.90 -0.88
N ALA A 228 -0.91 13.67 -0.42
CA ALA A 228 -1.09 12.52 -1.30
C ALA A 228 -2.31 12.68 -2.22
N GLN A 229 -3.46 13.11 -1.69
CA GLN A 229 -4.67 13.35 -2.47
C GLN A 229 -4.51 14.49 -3.49
N GLY A 230 -3.70 15.50 -3.15
CA GLY A 230 -3.34 16.59 -4.06
C GLY A 230 -2.29 16.22 -5.13
N GLY A 231 -1.79 14.98 -5.14
CA GLY A 231 -0.76 14.53 -6.08
C GLY A 231 0.62 15.14 -5.83
N ALA A 232 0.88 15.65 -4.61
CA ALA A 232 2.20 16.12 -4.25
C ALA A 232 3.19 14.95 -4.23
N HIS A 233 4.40 15.16 -4.74
CA HIS A 233 5.49 14.18 -4.65
C HIS A 233 6.40 14.44 -3.43
N ARG A 234 6.25 15.60 -2.79
CA ARG A 234 7.07 16.06 -1.68
C ARG A 234 6.26 16.97 -0.76
N LEU A 235 6.31 16.67 0.54
CA LEU A 235 5.78 17.48 1.63
C LEU A 235 6.95 17.93 2.51
N VAL A 236 7.04 19.24 2.76
CA VAL A 236 8.01 19.82 3.70
C VAL A 236 7.23 20.28 4.93
N ALA A 237 7.41 19.56 6.04
CA ALA A 237 6.84 19.88 7.35
C ALA A 237 7.83 20.74 8.16
N HIS A 238 7.65 20.85 9.49
CA HIS A 238 8.50 21.69 10.33
C HIS A 238 9.92 21.13 10.42
N THR A 239 10.04 19.88 10.86
CA THR A 239 11.30 19.17 11.08
C THR A 239 11.52 18.01 10.10
N LEU A 240 10.51 17.71 9.28
CA LEU A 240 10.48 16.53 8.43
C LEU A 240 10.23 16.88 6.96
N VAL A 241 10.86 16.14 6.05
CA VAL A 241 10.49 16.10 4.64
C VAL A 241 10.02 14.69 4.30
N ILE A 242 8.85 14.61 3.69
CA ILE A 242 8.26 13.35 3.21
C ILE A 242 8.21 13.39 1.69
N THR A 243 8.90 12.46 1.04
CA THR A 243 8.68 12.15 -0.38
C THR A 243 7.63 11.07 -0.47
N LEU A 244 6.68 11.24 -1.37
CA LEU A 244 5.57 10.32 -1.55
C LEU A 244 5.32 10.05 -3.03
N PHE A 245 4.98 8.81 -3.36
CA PHE A 245 4.61 8.42 -4.72
C PHE A 245 3.65 7.24 -4.68
N THR A 246 2.75 7.17 -5.66
CA THR A 246 1.82 6.05 -5.80
C THR A 246 2.36 5.09 -6.84
N GLN A 247 2.40 3.80 -6.50
CA GLN A 247 2.77 2.75 -7.42
C GLN A 247 1.93 1.51 -7.10
N HIS A 248 1.27 0.97 -8.13
CA HIS A 248 0.44 -0.24 -8.04
C HIS A 248 -0.65 -0.18 -6.96
N GLY A 249 -1.34 0.97 -6.86
CA GLY A 249 -2.42 1.16 -5.90
C GLY A 249 -1.96 1.34 -4.45
N LEU A 250 -0.66 1.44 -4.20
CA LEU A 250 -0.09 1.69 -2.87
C LEU A 250 0.64 3.03 -2.85
N LEU A 251 0.57 3.70 -1.70
CA LEU A 251 1.27 4.94 -1.39
C LEU A 251 2.59 4.62 -0.69
N TRP A 252 3.69 4.92 -1.36
CA TRP A 252 5.04 4.76 -0.84
C TRP A 252 5.52 6.07 -0.24
N LEU A 253 6.00 6.03 0.99
CA LEU A 253 6.47 7.21 1.72
C LEU A 253 7.90 7.03 2.17
N ARG A 254 8.68 8.11 2.05
CA ARG A 254 10.03 8.21 2.61
C ARG A 254 10.13 9.48 3.40
N ALA A 255 10.59 9.38 4.63
CA ALA A 255 10.78 10.52 5.51
C ALA A 255 12.27 10.70 5.81
N ARG A 256 12.72 11.96 5.82
CA ARG A 256 14.02 12.35 6.36
C ARG A 256 13.90 13.63 7.18
N PRO A 257 14.83 13.87 8.11
CA PRO A 257 14.97 15.18 8.73
C PRO A 257 15.09 16.27 7.66
N ARG A 258 14.47 17.41 7.95
CA ARG A 258 14.61 18.62 7.15
C ARG A 258 16.04 19.15 7.28
N CYS A 259 16.62 19.59 6.17
CA CYS A 259 17.92 20.24 6.12
C CYS A 259 17.79 21.66 5.57
N ALA A 260 18.84 22.48 5.71
CA ALA A 260 18.83 23.87 5.23
C ALA A 260 18.55 23.97 3.71
N ALA A 261 19.00 22.97 2.94
CA ALA A 261 18.80 22.92 1.49
C ALA A 261 17.32 22.80 1.10
N ASP A 262 16.44 22.30 1.98
CA ASP A 262 15.01 22.22 1.73
C ASP A 262 14.33 23.59 1.58
N GLY A 263 14.98 24.65 2.09
CA GLY A 263 14.51 26.03 1.96
C GLY A 263 14.89 26.70 0.63
N LEU A 264 15.72 26.06 -0.20
CA LEU A 264 16.11 26.63 -1.50
C LEU A 264 14.91 26.69 -2.45
N SER A 265 14.76 27.82 -3.14
CA SER A 265 13.82 27.93 -4.26
C SER A 265 14.26 27.02 -5.42
N PRO A 266 13.35 26.64 -6.34
CA PRO A 266 13.71 25.81 -7.49
C PRO A 266 14.87 26.38 -8.32
N ARG A 267 14.94 27.71 -8.43
CA ARG A 267 16.03 28.42 -9.14
C ARG A 267 17.35 28.33 -8.37
N GLU A 268 17.32 28.55 -7.06
CA GLU A 268 18.50 28.41 -6.21
C GLU A 268 19.04 26.98 -6.23
N ALA A 269 18.18 25.98 -6.10
CA ALA A 269 18.57 24.56 -6.17
C ALA A 269 19.18 24.20 -7.54
N THR A 270 18.69 24.80 -8.63
CA THR A 270 19.27 24.63 -9.97
C THR A 270 20.69 25.20 -10.05
N VAL A 271 20.89 26.43 -9.59
CA VAL A 271 22.23 27.06 -9.53
C VAL A 271 23.18 26.27 -8.63
N ALA A 272 22.72 25.85 -7.45
CA ALA A 272 23.49 25.05 -6.50
C ALA A 272 23.99 23.74 -7.13
N ARG A 273 23.12 23.00 -7.84
CA ARG A 273 23.50 21.77 -8.54
C ARG A 273 24.54 22.01 -9.63
N LEU A 274 24.45 23.12 -10.37
CA LEU A 274 25.44 23.45 -11.40
C LEU A 274 26.81 23.80 -10.79
N VAL A 275 26.83 24.48 -9.64
CA VAL A 275 28.07 24.75 -8.89
C VAL A 275 28.72 23.44 -8.44
N VAL A 276 27.94 22.50 -7.89
CA VAL A 276 28.45 21.18 -7.45
C VAL A 276 28.99 20.35 -8.62
N ARG A 277 28.44 20.53 -9.83
CA ARG A 277 28.98 19.94 -11.08
C ARG A 277 30.28 20.59 -11.58
N GLY A 278 30.81 21.59 -10.87
CA GLY A 278 32.08 22.25 -11.20
C GLY A 278 31.95 23.44 -12.16
N LEU A 279 30.74 23.90 -12.48
CA LEU A 279 30.57 25.05 -13.37
C LEU A 279 30.91 26.36 -12.63
N THR A 280 31.62 27.24 -13.33
CA THR A 280 31.86 28.61 -12.88
C THR A 280 30.59 29.46 -13.02
N HIS A 281 30.47 30.52 -12.23
CA HIS A 281 29.33 31.46 -12.32
C HIS A 281 29.15 32.06 -13.74
N LYS A 282 30.21 32.20 -14.53
CA LYS A 282 30.13 32.64 -15.94
C LYS A 282 29.49 31.57 -16.84
N GLN A 283 29.88 30.30 -16.68
CA GLN A 283 29.28 29.19 -17.43
C GLN A 283 27.81 28.99 -17.06
N ILE A 284 27.48 29.06 -15.77
CA ILE A 284 26.10 28.99 -15.27
C ILE A 284 25.27 30.15 -15.85
N ALA A 285 25.83 31.36 -15.88
CA ALA A 285 25.17 32.54 -16.45
C ALA A 285 24.82 32.35 -17.93
N VAL A 286 25.75 31.81 -18.73
CA VAL A 286 25.50 31.46 -20.13
C VAL A 286 24.39 30.41 -20.23
N GLN A 287 24.49 29.31 -19.48
CA GLN A 287 23.54 28.20 -19.54
C GLN A 287 22.12 28.60 -19.14
N LEU A 288 21.97 29.46 -18.11
CA LEU A 288 20.69 29.92 -17.61
C LEU A 288 20.18 31.20 -18.29
N GLN A 289 20.93 31.74 -19.26
CA GLN A 289 20.65 33.02 -19.93
C GLN A 289 20.45 34.17 -18.93
N ARG A 290 21.42 34.36 -18.03
CA ARG A 290 21.41 35.40 -16.98
C ARG A 290 22.71 36.19 -16.98
N ALA A 291 22.70 37.35 -16.35
CA ALA A 291 23.91 38.14 -16.16
C ALA A 291 24.88 37.43 -15.17
N PRO A 292 26.21 37.42 -15.42
CA PRO A 292 27.18 36.82 -14.51
C PRO A 292 27.14 37.38 -13.08
N ALA A 293 26.83 38.67 -12.92
CA ALA A 293 26.67 39.31 -11.62
C ALA A 293 25.47 38.74 -10.83
N THR A 294 24.34 38.48 -11.51
CA THR A 294 23.16 37.88 -10.89
C THR A 294 23.45 36.49 -10.37
N VAL A 295 24.11 35.64 -11.16
CA VAL A 295 24.48 34.29 -10.74
C VAL A 295 25.45 34.33 -9.57
N ARG A 296 26.44 35.23 -9.59
CA ARG A 296 27.38 35.40 -8.47
C ARG A 296 26.65 35.78 -7.18
N ASN A 297 25.73 36.75 -7.24
CA ASN A 297 24.94 37.16 -6.09
C ASN A 297 24.02 36.03 -5.60
N GLN A 298 23.45 35.24 -6.51
CA GLN A 298 22.62 34.10 -6.16
C GLN A 298 23.44 32.99 -5.48
N ILE A 299 24.65 32.69 -5.97
CA ILE A 299 25.57 31.74 -5.30
C ILE A 299 25.90 32.23 -3.89
N ARG A 300 26.23 33.51 -3.73
CA ARG A 300 26.50 34.09 -2.40
C ARG A 300 25.29 33.93 -1.46
N SER A 301 24.10 34.29 -1.93
CA SER A 301 22.86 34.15 -1.15
C SER A 301 22.56 32.70 -0.79
N ILE A 302 22.84 31.73 -1.67
CA ILE A 302 22.73 30.30 -1.36
C ILE A 302 23.68 29.93 -0.22
N TYR A 303 24.95 30.34 -0.27
CA TYR A 303 25.92 30.01 0.77
C TYR A 303 25.53 30.60 2.12
N GLU A 304 25.10 31.86 2.14
CA GLU A 304 24.61 32.54 3.34
C GLU A 304 23.36 31.84 3.90
N LYS A 305 22.39 31.50 3.05
CA LYS A 305 21.13 30.83 3.43
C LYS A 305 21.36 29.42 3.99
N LEU A 306 22.37 28.72 3.48
CA LEU A 306 22.72 27.37 3.94
C LEU A 306 23.73 27.38 5.11
N GLY A 307 24.33 28.52 5.44
CA GLY A 307 25.36 28.62 6.47
C GLY A 307 26.66 27.89 6.11
N ILE A 308 27.01 27.82 4.82
CA ILE A 308 28.16 27.06 4.32
C ILE A 308 29.22 27.98 3.69
N ALA A 309 30.47 27.51 3.68
CA ALA A 309 31.61 28.28 3.18
C ALA A 309 32.25 27.72 1.91
N ASN A 310 31.94 26.49 1.50
CA ASN A 310 32.61 25.83 0.38
C ASN A 310 31.70 24.89 -0.42
N VAL A 311 32.16 24.53 -1.62
CA VAL A 311 31.42 23.66 -2.56
C VAL A 311 31.23 22.25 -2.00
N ALA A 312 32.16 21.74 -1.19
CA ALA A 312 32.02 20.41 -0.58
C ALA A 312 30.86 20.37 0.42
N SER A 313 30.70 21.39 1.26
CA SER A 313 29.55 21.56 2.14
C SER A 313 28.25 21.78 1.36
N LEU A 314 28.30 22.45 0.20
CA LEU A 314 27.13 22.57 -0.68
C LEU A 314 26.72 21.21 -1.26
N ALA A 315 27.69 20.41 -1.71
CA ALA A 315 27.45 19.06 -2.22
C ALA A 315 26.81 18.17 -1.15
N GLU A 316 27.30 18.21 0.09
CA GLU A 316 26.72 17.47 1.20
C GLU A 316 25.30 17.95 1.53
N ALA A 317 25.06 19.26 1.56
CA ALA A 317 23.73 19.81 1.80
C ALA A 317 22.71 19.39 0.74
N LEU A 318 23.10 19.35 -0.54
CA LEU A 318 22.25 18.85 -1.62
C LEU A 318 22.06 17.33 -1.54
N ARG A 319 23.09 16.56 -1.17
CA ARG A 319 23.01 15.10 -0.97
C ARG A 319 22.02 14.71 0.12
N LEU A 320 21.87 15.53 1.16
CA LEU A 320 20.86 15.34 2.21
C LEU A 320 19.44 15.74 1.78
N MET A 321 19.33 16.56 0.72
CA MET A 321 18.05 17.01 0.18
C MET A 321 17.45 15.99 -0.80
N ASP A 322 18.30 15.39 -1.63
CA ASP A 322 17.94 14.39 -2.63
C ASP A 322 17.68 13.01 -2.00
#